data_AF-A0A7C5S5U9-F1
#
_entry.id   AF-A0A7C5S5U9-F1
#
_cell.length_a   1.000
_cell.length_b   1.000
_cell.length_c   1.000
_cell.angle_alpha   90.00
_cell.angle_beta   90.00
_cell.angle_gamma   90.00
#
_symmetry.space_group_name_H-M   'P 1'
#
loop_
_entity.id
_entity.type
_entity.pdbx_description
1 polymer ?
#
loop_
_entity_poly.entity_id
_entity_poly.type
_entity_poly.pdbx_seq_one_letter_code
_entity_poly.pdbx_strand_id
1 'polypeptide(L)'
;MERLISTQKKISYFTPDFYQHHYTAKMVKASGIPIEIVLEERIRGSKLMGYFRWVFITFLTLLLALQYFAGHQAASKHGFLLIGIYAFCNVLITIGLRRNYDPVWVRYSTAVIDVSIIAFHLFYLSGSFDPFAVSAAATTFLFPVMILLYTFRLDQRLLVFTSLFSIFSFNLVYFYQYFSDPVIFETSLSLSPVSHLFKSSYLLFIGFLCVYLQHSLKRLIIKQMNESRRNLDAEIELALSSKNMPMPRS
;
A
#
# COMPACT_ATOMS: atom_id res chain seq x y z
N MET A 1 13.48 0.67 34.11
CA MET A 1 14.76 0.75 33.38
C MET A 1 15.15 -0.59 32.73
N GLU A 2 15.05 -1.72 33.43
CA GLU A 2 15.39 -3.06 32.88
C GLU A 2 14.52 -3.53 31.70
N ARG A 3 13.23 -3.16 31.65
CA ARG A 3 12.37 -3.47 30.48
C ARG A 3 12.86 -2.82 29.19
N LEU A 4 13.37 -1.58 29.24
CA LEU A 4 13.87 -0.86 28.05
C LEU A 4 15.17 -1.47 27.50
N ILE A 5 16.04 -1.96 28.39
CA ILE A 5 17.30 -2.61 28.03
C ILE A 5 17.04 -4.00 27.41
N SER A 6 16.05 -4.73 27.93
CA SER A 6 15.57 -5.99 27.35
C SER A 6 15.03 -5.81 25.92
N THR A 7 14.27 -4.75 25.66
CA THR A 7 13.72 -4.46 24.33
C THR A 7 14.82 -4.07 23.34
N GLN A 8 15.78 -3.22 23.74
CA GLN A 8 16.92 -2.87 22.88
C GLN A 8 17.78 -4.08 22.50
N LYS A 9 18.06 -4.97 23.45
CA LYS A 9 18.89 -6.14 23.21
C LYS A 9 18.22 -7.14 22.25
N LYS A 10 16.87 -7.20 22.23
CA LYS A 10 16.13 -8.08 21.32
C LYS A 10 16.04 -7.55 19.89
N ILE A 11 16.15 -6.22 19.70
CA ILE A 11 16.10 -5.55 18.39
C ILE A 11 17.47 -5.60 17.70
N SER A 12 18.56 -5.54 18.46
CA SER A 12 19.95 -5.64 17.95
C SER A 12 20.26 -6.95 17.21
N TYR A 13 19.58 -8.06 17.53
CA TYR A 13 19.84 -9.35 16.87
C TYR A 13 19.02 -9.59 15.59
N PHE A 14 18.12 -8.68 15.21
CA PHE A 14 17.15 -8.93 14.12
C PHE A 14 17.24 -7.99 12.92
N THR A 15 18.17 -7.02 12.94
CA THR A 15 18.45 -6.14 11.80
C THR A 15 19.81 -6.48 11.19
N PRO A 16 19.86 -7.02 9.96
CA PRO A 16 21.11 -7.10 9.21
C PRO A 16 21.75 -5.71 9.07
N ASP A 17 23.05 -5.57 9.32
CA ASP A 17 23.83 -4.32 9.27
C ASP A 17 23.65 -3.50 7.98
N PHE A 18 23.13 -4.11 6.92
CA PHE A 18 22.81 -3.46 5.65
C PHE A 18 21.72 -2.37 5.75
N TYR A 19 20.84 -2.43 6.75
CA TYR A 19 19.75 -1.45 6.92
C TYR A 19 20.23 -0.07 7.40
N GLN A 20 21.41 -0.01 8.02
CA GLN A 20 21.87 1.18 8.74
C GLN A 20 22.55 2.20 7.82
N HIS A 21 23.09 1.81 6.68
CA HIS A 21 23.95 2.70 5.87
C HIS A 21 23.21 3.58 4.84
N HIS A 22 21.99 3.24 4.40
CA HIS A 22 21.36 3.97 3.28
C HIS A 22 20.30 5.01 3.70
N TYR A 23 19.89 5.01 4.97
CA TYR A 23 18.91 5.97 5.51
C TYR A 23 19.54 7.05 6.41
N THR A 24 20.82 6.95 6.72
CA THR A 24 21.48 7.67 7.82
C THR A 24 22.01 9.06 7.49
N ALA A 25 22.21 9.44 6.22
CA ALA A 25 22.92 10.71 5.96
C ALA A 25 22.02 11.96 5.89
N LYS A 26 20.77 11.85 5.41
CA LYS A 26 20.00 13.06 4.99
C LYS A 26 18.78 13.42 5.85
N MET A 27 18.36 12.55 6.80
CA MET A 27 17.25 12.84 7.72
C MET A 27 17.67 13.06 9.17
N VAL A 28 18.98 13.06 9.46
CA VAL A 28 19.51 13.07 10.83
C VAL A 28 19.52 14.46 11.48
N LYS A 29 19.32 15.55 10.73
CA LYS A 29 19.61 16.91 11.27
C LYS A 29 18.41 17.75 11.73
N ALA A 30 17.16 17.29 11.67
CA ALA A 30 16.02 18.22 11.78
C ALA A 30 14.92 17.96 12.83
N SER A 31 14.87 16.86 13.59
CA SER A 31 13.70 16.67 14.48
C SER A 31 13.82 15.82 15.75
N GLY A 32 14.95 15.19 16.07
CA GLY A 32 15.08 14.41 17.31
C GLY A 32 14.07 13.25 17.47
N ILE A 33 13.42 12.83 16.37
CA ILE A 33 12.47 11.72 16.36
C ILE A 33 13.27 10.41 16.23
N PRO A 34 13.12 9.45 17.15
CA PRO A 34 13.78 8.16 17.03
C PRO A 34 13.24 7.42 15.80
N ILE A 35 14.12 7.16 14.83
CA ILE A 35 13.87 6.44 13.56
C ILE A 35 13.11 5.12 13.78
N GLU A 36 13.33 4.50 14.93
CA GLU A 36 12.71 3.26 15.39
C GLU A 36 11.18 3.32 15.41
N ILE A 37 10.59 4.44 15.82
CA ILE A 37 9.12 4.55 15.95
C ILE A 37 8.46 4.69 14.57
N VAL A 38 9.08 5.44 13.65
CA VAL A 38 8.60 5.52 12.26
C VAL A 38 8.69 4.17 11.57
N LEU A 39 9.72 3.37 11.89
CA LEU A 39 9.86 2.00 11.39
C LEU A 39 8.78 1.07 11.96
N GLU A 40 8.46 1.20 13.25
CA GLU A 40 7.39 0.42 13.88
C GLU A 40 6.01 0.72 13.27
N GLU A 41 5.67 1.99 13.10
CA GLU A 41 4.42 2.40 12.44
C GLU A 41 4.34 1.93 10.99
N ARG A 42 5.48 1.89 10.29
CA ARG A 42 5.55 1.32 8.95
C ARG A 42 5.28 -0.19 8.93
N ILE A 43 5.82 -0.94 9.89
CA ILE A 43 5.55 -2.39 10.03
C ILE A 43 4.07 -2.61 10.34
N ARG A 44 3.46 -1.76 11.20
CA ARG A 44 2.02 -1.76 11.45
C ARG A 44 1.24 -1.51 10.16
N GLY A 45 1.64 -0.52 9.36
CA GLY A 45 1.06 -0.25 8.04
C GLY A 45 1.18 -1.43 7.06
N SER A 46 2.32 -2.13 7.05
CA SER A 46 2.49 -3.36 6.24
C SER A 46 1.58 -4.50 6.70
N LYS A 47 1.36 -4.68 8.01
CA LYS A 47 0.39 -5.66 8.53
C LYS A 47 -1.05 -5.28 8.19
N LEU A 48 -1.39 -4.00 8.32
CA LEU A 48 -2.70 -3.47 7.94
C LEU A 48 -2.99 -3.73 6.46
N MET A 49 -2.01 -3.51 5.57
CA MET A 49 -2.11 -3.85 4.15
C MET A 49 -2.40 -5.35 3.95
N GLY A 50 -1.76 -6.24 4.72
CA GLY A 50 -2.04 -7.67 4.68
C GLY A 50 -3.51 -8.00 4.96
N TYR A 51 -4.12 -7.35 5.96
CA TYR A 51 -5.55 -7.50 6.24
C TYR A 51 -6.43 -6.94 5.12
N PHE A 52 -6.10 -5.76 4.59
CA PHE A 52 -6.84 -5.19 3.46
C PHE A 52 -6.81 -6.09 2.23
N ARG A 53 -5.69 -6.77 1.95
CA ARG A 53 -5.63 -7.75 0.85
C ARG A 53 -6.60 -8.91 1.06
N TRP A 54 -6.74 -9.44 2.28
CA TRP A 54 -7.71 -10.50 2.55
C TRP A 54 -9.16 -10.04 2.38
N VAL A 55 -9.48 -8.82 2.85
CA VAL A 55 -10.80 -8.20 2.62
C VAL A 55 -11.04 -8.04 1.12
N PHE A 56 -10.04 -7.55 0.38
CA PHE A 56 -10.11 -7.37 -1.07
C PHE A 56 -10.30 -8.69 -1.82
N ILE A 57 -9.55 -9.74 -1.45
CA ILE A 57 -9.71 -11.10 -2.00
C ILE A 57 -11.13 -11.60 -1.79
N THR A 58 -11.65 -11.45 -0.58
CA THR A 58 -13.01 -11.90 -0.23
C THR A 58 -14.06 -11.16 -1.05
N PHE A 59 -13.92 -9.83 -1.14
CA PHE A 59 -14.81 -8.98 -1.91
C PHE A 59 -14.80 -9.33 -3.40
N LEU A 60 -13.63 -9.47 -4.03
CA LEU A 60 -13.52 -9.85 -5.44
C LEU A 60 -14.06 -11.26 -5.70
N THR A 61 -13.83 -12.20 -4.79
CA THR A 61 -14.37 -13.57 -4.90
C THR A 61 -15.90 -13.55 -4.91
N LEU A 62 -16.52 -12.71 -4.07
CA LEU A 62 -17.97 -12.54 -4.05
C LEU A 62 -18.49 -11.95 -5.38
N LEU A 63 -17.84 -10.92 -5.91
CA LEU A 63 -18.22 -10.33 -7.20
C LEU A 63 -18.07 -11.33 -8.35
N LEU A 64 -17.02 -12.14 -8.36
CA LEU A 64 -16.81 -13.18 -9.37
C LEU A 64 -17.87 -14.30 -9.28
N ALA A 65 -18.30 -14.64 -8.07
CA ALA A 65 -19.40 -15.57 -7.85
C ALA A 65 -20.71 -15.01 -8.40
N LEU A 66 -21.03 -13.73 -8.13
CA LEU A 66 -22.20 -13.07 -8.70
C LEU A 66 -22.14 -13.06 -10.24
N GLN A 67 -20.99 -12.72 -10.82
CA GLN A 67 -20.78 -12.76 -12.27
C GLN A 67 -20.95 -14.18 -12.85
N TYR A 68 -20.54 -15.22 -12.12
CA TYR A 68 -20.69 -16.61 -12.53
C TYR A 68 -22.17 -17.01 -12.58
N PHE A 69 -22.94 -16.66 -11.54
CA PHE A 69 -24.37 -16.92 -11.49
C PHE A 69 -25.18 -16.08 -12.49
N ALA A 70 -24.67 -14.91 -12.88
CA ALA A 70 -25.25 -14.07 -13.94
C ALA A 70 -25.03 -14.62 -15.36
N GLY A 71 -24.33 -15.76 -15.53
CA GLY A 71 -24.17 -16.44 -16.80
C GLY A 71 -22.83 -16.23 -17.51
N HIS A 72 -21.93 -15.40 -16.97
CA HIS A 72 -20.62 -15.12 -17.57
C HIS A 72 -19.54 -16.12 -17.12
N GLN A 73 -19.84 -17.42 -17.21
CA GLN A 73 -19.05 -18.49 -16.59
C GLN A 73 -17.59 -18.54 -17.05
N ALA A 74 -17.31 -18.33 -18.34
CA ALA A 74 -15.96 -18.40 -18.89
C ALA A 74 -15.04 -17.29 -18.34
N ALA A 75 -15.53 -16.04 -18.33
CA ALA A 75 -14.82 -14.91 -17.74
C ALA A 75 -14.61 -15.09 -16.23
N SER A 76 -15.65 -15.57 -15.51
CA SER A 76 -15.56 -15.83 -14.07
C SER A 76 -14.54 -16.92 -13.72
N LYS A 77 -14.45 -18.01 -14.50
CA LYS A 77 -13.45 -19.08 -14.27
C LYS A 77 -12.02 -18.54 -14.30
N HIS A 78 -11.70 -17.68 -15.26
CA HIS A 78 -10.39 -17.02 -15.29
C HIS A 78 -10.20 -16.13 -14.06
N GLY A 79 -11.21 -15.32 -13.69
CA GLY A 79 -11.16 -14.50 -12.49
C GLY A 79 -10.89 -15.31 -11.21
N PHE A 80 -11.56 -16.46 -11.06
CA PHE A 80 -11.34 -17.37 -9.94
C PHE A 80 -9.94 -17.98 -9.91
N LEU A 81 -9.37 -18.33 -11.07
CA LEU A 81 -7.98 -18.79 -11.15
C LEU A 81 -7.03 -17.68 -10.67
N LEU A 82 -7.22 -16.45 -11.16
CA LEU A 82 -6.37 -15.31 -10.80
C LEU A 82 -6.46 -14.96 -9.32
N ILE A 83 -7.66 -14.93 -8.74
CA ILE A 83 -7.83 -14.65 -7.32
C ILE A 83 -7.28 -15.79 -6.46
N GLY A 84 -7.31 -17.04 -6.94
CA GLY A 84 -6.66 -18.18 -6.29
C GLY A 84 -5.14 -18.01 -6.23
N ILE A 85 -4.50 -17.65 -7.34
CA ILE A 85 -3.06 -17.33 -7.39
C ILE A 85 -2.76 -16.16 -6.45
N TYR A 86 -3.58 -15.11 -6.48
CA TYR A 86 -3.42 -13.95 -5.61
C TYR A 86 -3.50 -14.33 -4.13
N ALA A 87 -4.50 -15.13 -3.75
CA ALA A 87 -4.68 -15.61 -2.39
C ALA A 87 -3.50 -16.46 -1.92
N PHE A 88 -2.98 -17.35 -2.78
CA PHE A 88 -1.79 -18.14 -2.48
C PHE A 88 -0.56 -17.26 -2.23
N CYS A 89 -0.29 -16.29 -3.11
CA CYS A 89 0.77 -15.31 -2.90
C CYS A 89 0.57 -14.54 -1.58
N ASN A 90 -0.67 -14.13 -1.29
CA ASN A 90 -1.00 -13.37 -0.09
C ASN A 90 -0.84 -14.22 1.20
N VAL A 91 -1.03 -15.54 1.16
CA VAL A 91 -0.71 -16.45 2.27
C VAL A 91 0.78 -16.39 2.59
N LEU A 92 1.65 -16.53 1.58
CA LEU A 92 3.10 -16.47 1.76
C LEU A 92 3.55 -15.12 2.34
N ILE A 93 2.99 -14.02 1.83
CA ILE A 93 3.25 -12.66 2.33
C ILE A 93 2.78 -12.52 3.77
N THR A 94 1.58 -13.02 4.10
CA THR A 94 1.01 -12.96 5.46
C THR A 94 1.89 -13.73 6.45
N ILE A 95 2.42 -14.89 6.07
CA ILE A 95 3.34 -15.68 6.90
C ILE A 95 4.63 -14.88 7.18
N GLY A 96 5.20 -14.23 6.16
CA GLY A 96 6.36 -13.34 6.32
C GLY A 96 6.08 -12.16 7.25
N LEU A 97 4.95 -11.48 7.06
CA LEU A 97 4.55 -10.33 7.88
C LEU A 97 4.27 -10.69 9.34
N ARG A 98 3.74 -11.89 9.61
CA ARG A 98 3.58 -12.41 10.99
C ARG A 98 4.92 -12.56 11.71
N ARG A 99 6.01 -12.79 10.98
CA ARG A 99 7.38 -12.86 11.49
C ARG A 99 8.09 -11.50 11.49
N ASN A 100 7.37 -10.39 11.29
CA ASN A 100 7.91 -9.03 11.12
C ASN A 100 8.96 -8.92 9.99
N TYR A 101 8.89 -9.80 8.98
CA TYR A 101 9.79 -9.78 7.84
C TYR A 101 9.22 -8.87 6.74
N ASP A 102 9.78 -7.67 6.57
CA ASP A 102 9.35 -6.68 5.56
C ASP A 102 10.53 -6.04 4.80
N PRO A 103 11.38 -6.86 4.13
CA PRO A 103 12.52 -6.34 3.39
C PRO A 103 12.06 -5.52 2.17
N VAL A 104 12.94 -4.62 1.71
CA VAL A 104 12.65 -3.70 0.60
C VAL A 104 12.16 -4.44 -0.64
N TRP A 105 12.87 -5.47 -1.07
CA TRP A 105 12.53 -6.20 -2.30
C TRP A 105 11.14 -6.85 -2.23
N VAL A 106 10.76 -7.46 -1.10
CA VAL A 106 9.41 -8.04 -0.92
C VAL A 106 8.35 -6.98 -1.11
N ARG A 107 8.52 -5.77 -0.56
CA ARG A 107 7.53 -4.70 -0.71
C ARG A 107 7.25 -4.36 -2.17
N TYR A 108 8.30 -4.16 -2.96
CA TYR A 108 8.18 -3.85 -4.39
C TYR A 108 7.63 -5.04 -5.18
N SER A 109 8.08 -6.27 -4.90
CA SER A 109 7.53 -7.48 -5.53
C SER A 109 6.04 -7.63 -5.25
N THR A 110 5.58 -7.35 -4.02
CA THR A 110 4.14 -7.37 -3.72
C THR A 110 3.36 -6.31 -4.49
N ALA A 111 3.91 -5.11 -4.66
CA ALA A 111 3.27 -4.06 -5.46
C ALA A 111 3.15 -4.44 -6.93
N VAL A 112 4.19 -5.08 -7.48
CA VAL A 112 4.14 -5.61 -8.84
C VAL A 112 3.05 -6.67 -8.96
N ILE A 113 3.00 -7.66 -8.06
CA ILE A 113 1.97 -8.71 -8.09
C ILE A 113 0.56 -8.12 -8.02
N ASP A 114 0.33 -7.21 -7.07
CA ASP A 114 -1.00 -6.62 -6.86
C ASP A 114 -1.50 -5.89 -8.12
N VAL A 115 -0.64 -5.09 -8.77
CA VAL A 115 -1.00 -4.32 -9.98
C VAL A 115 -1.05 -5.21 -11.22
N SER A 116 -0.10 -6.15 -11.37
CA SER A 116 -0.02 -7.03 -12.52
C SER A 116 -1.21 -7.98 -12.61
N ILE A 117 -1.76 -8.45 -11.49
CA ILE A 117 -2.97 -9.28 -11.48
C ILE A 117 -4.17 -8.51 -12.02
N ILE A 118 -4.32 -7.24 -11.64
CA ILE A 118 -5.40 -6.36 -12.15
C ILE A 118 -5.20 -6.12 -13.66
N ALA A 119 -3.99 -5.75 -14.07
CA ALA A 119 -3.68 -5.48 -15.47
C ALA A 119 -3.85 -6.73 -16.35
N PHE A 120 -3.40 -7.89 -15.88
CA PHE A 120 -3.55 -9.16 -16.59
C PHE A 120 -5.01 -9.58 -16.70
N HIS A 121 -5.80 -9.40 -15.63
CA HIS A 121 -7.24 -9.66 -15.70
C HIS A 121 -7.92 -8.76 -16.73
N LEU A 122 -7.61 -7.46 -16.73
CA LEU A 122 -8.16 -6.50 -17.70
C LEU A 122 -7.76 -6.86 -19.13
N PHE A 123 -6.49 -7.20 -19.35
CA PHE A 123 -5.96 -7.62 -20.64
C PHE A 123 -6.66 -8.86 -21.19
N TYR A 124 -6.81 -9.90 -20.35
CA TYR A 124 -7.47 -11.13 -20.77
C TYR A 124 -8.96 -10.91 -21.03
N LEU A 125 -9.62 -10.13 -20.17
CA LEU A 125 -11.02 -9.78 -20.32
C LEU A 125 -11.26 -9.06 -21.66
N SER A 126 -10.39 -8.11 -22.00
CA SER A 126 -10.53 -7.35 -23.24
C SER A 126 -10.18 -8.12 -24.50
N GLY A 127 -9.15 -8.97 -24.44
CA GLY A 127 -8.69 -9.73 -25.60
C GLY A 127 -9.57 -10.94 -25.91
N SER A 128 -10.19 -11.55 -24.90
CA SER A 128 -10.88 -12.84 -25.06
C SER A 128 -12.41 -12.76 -25.02
N PHE A 129 -12.98 -11.69 -24.44
CA PHE A 129 -14.43 -11.61 -24.24
C PHE A 129 -15.05 -10.31 -24.72
N ASP A 130 -14.50 -9.15 -24.35
CA ASP A 130 -15.10 -7.85 -24.67
C ASP A 130 -14.03 -6.77 -24.92
N PRO A 131 -13.76 -6.39 -26.18
CA PRO A 131 -12.79 -5.34 -26.51
C PRO A 131 -13.03 -4.01 -25.79
N PHE A 132 -14.28 -3.70 -25.43
CA PHE A 132 -14.64 -2.47 -24.72
C PHE A 132 -14.24 -2.49 -23.24
N ALA A 133 -13.91 -3.66 -22.69
CA ALA A 133 -13.56 -3.84 -21.29
C ALA A 133 -12.37 -2.98 -20.84
N VAL A 134 -11.40 -2.72 -21.71
CA VAL A 134 -10.22 -1.87 -21.41
C VAL A 134 -10.65 -0.49 -20.88
N SER A 135 -11.76 0.03 -21.39
CA SER A 135 -12.26 1.36 -21.04
C SER A 135 -13.43 1.31 -20.05
N ALA A 136 -14.32 0.32 -20.18
CA ALA A 136 -15.61 0.29 -19.46
C ALA A 136 -15.65 -0.69 -18.28
N ALA A 137 -14.73 -1.65 -18.19
CA ALA A 137 -14.81 -2.67 -17.15
C ALA A 137 -14.65 -2.07 -15.75
N ALA A 138 -15.44 -2.58 -14.80
CA ALA A 138 -15.34 -2.22 -13.39
C ALA A 138 -13.93 -2.49 -12.81
N THR A 139 -13.19 -3.45 -13.39
CA THR A 139 -11.80 -3.75 -13.06
C THR A 139 -10.88 -2.53 -13.14
N THR A 140 -11.19 -1.55 -14.01
CA THR A 140 -10.41 -0.31 -14.11
C THR A 140 -10.40 0.51 -12.81
N PHE A 141 -11.47 0.42 -12.00
CA PHE A 141 -11.54 1.07 -10.68
C PHE A 141 -10.61 0.42 -9.63
N LEU A 142 -10.04 -0.76 -9.91
CA LEU A 142 -9.12 -1.39 -8.98
C LEU A 142 -7.75 -0.70 -8.96
N PHE A 143 -7.30 -0.08 -10.05
CA PHE A 143 -6.04 0.70 -10.07
C PHE A 143 -6.01 1.84 -9.03
N PRO A 144 -6.99 2.78 -9.00
CA PRO A 144 -6.97 3.84 -7.99
C PRO A 144 -7.19 3.31 -6.58
N VAL A 145 -7.98 2.25 -6.40
CA VAL A 145 -8.16 1.59 -5.09
C VAL A 145 -6.83 1.03 -4.58
N MET A 146 -6.04 0.38 -5.44
CA MET A 146 -4.73 -0.13 -5.04
C MET A 146 -3.78 1.01 -4.64
N ILE A 147 -3.72 2.10 -5.40
CA ILE A 147 -2.93 3.28 -5.03
C ILE A 147 -3.34 3.80 -3.65
N LEU A 148 -4.64 3.90 -3.39
CA LEU A 148 -5.17 4.34 -2.10
C LEU A 148 -4.74 3.41 -0.96
N LEU A 149 -4.85 2.08 -1.13
CA LEU A 149 -4.44 1.11 -0.12
C LEU A 149 -2.94 1.23 0.23
N TYR A 150 -2.09 1.49 -0.76
CA TYR A 150 -0.65 1.68 -0.55
C TYR A 150 -0.31 2.94 0.25
N THR A 151 -1.22 3.92 0.34
CA THR A 151 -1.08 5.10 1.21
C THR A 151 -0.85 4.70 2.66
N PHE A 152 -1.55 3.68 3.15
CA PHE A 152 -1.50 3.23 4.54
C PHE A 152 -0.17 2.54 4.93
N ARG A 153 0.67 2.15 3.97
CA ARG A 153 1.99 1.55 4.28
C ARG A 153 3.02 2.57 4.78
N LEU A 154 2.70 3.86 4.80
CA LEU A 154 3.60 4.97 5.21
C LEU A 154 4.99 4.94 4.50
N ASP A 155 5.08 4.33 3.32
CA ASP A 155 6.26 4.29 2.47
C ASP A 155 6.01 5.08 1.17
N GLN A 156 6.53 6.30 1.11
CA GLN A 156 6.29 7.21 -0.01
C GLN A 156 6.98 6.76 -1.29
N ARG A 157 8.16 6.13 -1.19
CA ARG A 157 8.88 5.64 -2.37
C ARG A 157 8.12 4.47 -3.01
N LEU A 158 7.56 3.60 -2.17
CA LEU A 158 6.73 2.48 -2.62
C LEU A 158 5.41 2.96 -3.21
N LEU A 159 4.77 3.97 -2.61
CA LEU A 159 3.54 4.56 -3.13
C LEU A 159 3.77 5.19 -4.51
N VAL A 160 4.80 6.02 -4.67
CA VAL A 160 5.15 6.63 -5.97
C VAL A 160 5.41 5.55 -7.02
N PHE A 161 6.19 4.53 -6.68
CA PHE A 161 6.42 3.39 -7.56
C PHE A 161 5.12 2.70 -7.97
N THR A 162 4.25 2.38 -7.00
CA THR A 162 2.99 1.67 -7.26
C THR A 162 2.05 2.50 -8.13
N SER A 163 1.99 3.81 -7.92
CA SER A 163 1.21 4.74 -8.75
C SER A 163 1.72 4.78 -10.19
N LEU A 164 3.03 4.96 -10.39
CA LEU A 164 3.63 4.98 -11.72
C LEU A 164 3.49 3.64 -12.43
N PHE A 165 3.70 2.53 -11.72
CA PHE A 165 3.56 1.19 -12.27
C PHE A 165 2.10 0.86 -12.62
N SER A 166 1.14 1.36 -11.83
CA SER A 166 -0.30 1.24 -12.12
C SER A 166 -0.68 1.99 -13.39
N ILE A 167 -0.23 3.24 -13.52
CA ILE A 167 -0.46 4.05 -14.74
C ILE A 167 0.18 3.37 -15.94
N PHE A 168 1.44 2.96 -15.82
CA PHE A 168 2.16 2.27 -16.88
C PHE A 168 1.42 0.99 -17.32
N SER A 169 1.04 0.13 -16.38
CA SER A 169 0.34 -1.12 -16.68
C SER A 169 -1.03 -0.88 -17.30
N PHE A 170 -1.77 0.12 -16.82
CA PHE A 170 -3.07 0.51 -17.38
C PHE A 170 -2.96 0.98 -18.83
N ASN A 171 -1.98 1.83 -19.13
CA ASN A 171 -1.71 2.31 -20.49
C ASN A 171 -1.19 1.18 -21.39
N LEU A 172 -0.33 0.30 -20.87
CA LEU A 172 0.21 -0.82 -21.64
C LEU A 172 -0.91 -1.75 -22.15
N VAL A 173 -1.86 -2.09 -21.28
CA VAL A 173 -3.02 -2.90 -21.67
C VAL A 173 -3.85 -2.19 -22.73
N TYR A 174 -4.09 -0.89 -22.59
CA TYR A 174 -4.85 -0.13 -23.56
C TYR A 174 -4.17 -0.03 -24.92
N PHE A 175 -2.91 0.38 -24.97
CA PHE A 175 -2.21 0.56 -26.23
C PHE A 175 -2.00 -0.77 -26.95
N TYR A 176 -1.76 -1.87 -26.23
CA TYR A 176 -1.71 -3.18 -26.85
C TYR A 176 -3.00 -3.52 -27.60
N GLN A 177 -4.16 -3.29 -26.98
CA GLN A 177 -5.45 -3.59 -27.60
C GLN A 177 -5.79 -2.61 -28.72
N TYR A 178 -5.49 -1.32 -28.54
CA TYR A 178 -5.64 -0.30 -29.56
C TYR A 178 -4.85 -0.63 -30.83
N PHE A 179 -3.60 -1.08 -30.71
CA PHE A 179 -2.79 -1.45 -31.88
C PHE A 179 -3.20 -2.79 -32.49
N SER A 180 -3.90 -3.64 -31.74
CA SER A 180 -4.40 -4.92 -32.24
C SER A 180 -5.65 -4.74 -33.12
N ASP A 181 -6.55 -3.83 -32.75
CA ASP A 181 -7.74 -3.49 -33.54
C ASP A 181 -8.11 -2.00 -33.37
N PRO A 182 -7.47 -1.09 -34.12
CA PRO A 182 -7.69 0.36 -33.95
C PRO A 182 -9.11 0.79 -34.35
N VAL A 183 -9.76 0.05 -35.25
CA VAL A 183 -11.08 0.42 -35.80
C VAL A 183 -12.12 0.48 -34.68
N ILE A 184 -12.08 -0.47 -33.74
CA ILE A 184 -13.02 -0.51 -32.60
C ILE A 184 -12.87 0.73 -31.71
N PHE A 185 -11.65 1.23 -31.52
CA PHE A 185 -11.35 2.32 -30.59
C PHE A 185 -11.65 3.71 -31.18
N GLU A 186 -11.82 3.80 -32.49
CA GLU A 186 -12.25 5.01 -33.19
C GLU A 186 -13.78 5.15 -33.27
N THR A 187 -14.54 4.09 -32.93
CA THR A 187 -16.02 4.10 -33.03
C THR A 187 -16.70 4.99 -32.00
N SER A 188 -16.05 5.27 -30.86
CA SER A 188 -16.61 6.08 -29.79
C SER A 188 -15.54 6.89 -29.07
N LEU A 189 -15.91 8.13 -28.69
CA LEU A 189 -15.06 9.01 -27.88
C LEU A 189 -14.62 8.32 -26.58
N SER A 190 -15.49 7.53 -25.94
CA SER A 190 -15.19 6.84 -24.68
C SER A 190 -14.15 5.74 -24.80
N LEU A 191 -13.89 5.25 -26.01
CA LEU A 191 -12.84 4.27 -26.30
C LEU A 191 -11.58 4.92 -26.84
N SER A 192 -11.69 6.13 -27.39
CA SER A 192 -10.58 6.82 -28.03
C SER A 192 -9.35 6.99 -27.12
N PRO A 193 -8.14 7.12 -27.73
CA PRO A 193 -6.91 7.42 -26.98
C PRO A 193 -7.03 8.68 -26.13
N VAL A 194 -7.82 9.66 -26.58
CA VAL A 194 -8.08 10.91 -25.85
C VAL A 194 -8.80 10.63 -24.53
N SER A 195 -9.85 9.81 -24.53
CA SER A 195 -10.53 9.42 -23.28
C SER A 195 -9.61 8.63 -22.35
N HIS A 196 -8.77 7.76 -22.91
CA HIS A 196 -7.80 7.01 -22.12
C HIS A 196 -6.75 7.93 -21.47
N LEU A 197 -6.29 8.97 -22.17
CA LEU A 197 -5.40 9.98 -21.61
C LEU A 197 -6.04 10.70 -20.43
N PHE A 198 -7.32 11.10 -20.51
CA PHE A 198 -8.04 11.68 -19.37
C PHE A 198 -8.05 10.76 -18.15
N LYS A 199 -8.36 9.46 -18.34
CA LYS A 199 -8.35 8.46 -17.26
C LYS A 199 -6.96 8.32 -16.63
N SER A 200 -5.91 8.27 -17.46
CA SER A 200 -4.52 8.23 -16.99
C SER A 200 -4.12 9.49 -16.22
N SER A 201 -4.56 10.67 -16.65
CA SER A 201 -4.38 11.92 -15.89
C SER A 201 -5.10 11.90 -14.55
N TYR A 202 -6.31 11.33 -14.47
CA TYR A 202 -7.02 11.16 -13.20
C TYR A 202 -6.29 10.18 -12.27
N LEU A 203 -5.75 9.07 -12.78
CA LEU A 203 -4.93 8.16 -11.99
C LEU A 203 -3.67 8.84 -11.46
N LEU A 204 -3.00 9.65 -12.28
CA LEU A 204 -1.85 10.45 -11.87
C LEU A 204 -2.22 11.44 -10.75
N PHE A 205 -3.35 12.14 -10.91
CA PHE A 205 -3.85 13.06 -9.89
C PHE A 205 -4.19 12.34 -8.57
N ILE A 206 -4.85 11.19 -8.63
CA ILE A 206 -5.13 10.35 -7.45
C ILE A 206 -3.82 9.90 -6.78
N GLY A 207 -2.83 9.49 -7.57
CA GLY A 207 -1.50 9.15 -7.06
C GLY A 207 -0.83 10.32 -6.33
N PHE A 208 -0.90 11.52 -6.89
CA PHE A 208 -0.41 12.74 -6.26
C PHE A 208 -1.14 13.04 -4.94
N LEU A 209 -2.48 12.98 -4.94
CA LEU A 209 -3.29 13.17 -3.73
C LEU A 209 -2.95 12.16 -2.63
N CYS A 210 -2.74 10.89 -3.00
CA CYS A 210 -2.35 9.84 -2.04
C CYS A 210 -0.95 10.10 -1.45
N VAL A 211 0.00 10.60 -2.24
CA VAL A 211 1.32 11.00 -1.74
C VAL A 211 1.20 12.15 -0.74
N TYR A 212 0.39 13.16 -1.06
CA TYR A 212 0.09 14.26 -0.14
C TYR A 212 -0.58 13.77 1.15
N LEU A 213 -1.59 12.90 1.03
CA LEU A 213 -2.29 12.30 2.17
C LEU A 213 -1.33 11.53 3.07
N GLN A 214 -0.44 10.72 2.50
CA GLN A 214 0.56 9.98 3.25
C GLN A 214 1.53 10.91 3.99
N HIS A 215 1.95 12.00 3.36
CA HIS A 215 2.78 13.02 3.98
C HIS A 215 2.07 13.68 5.17
N SER A 216 0.79 14.03 4.99
CA SER A 216 -0.05 14.60 6.06
C SER A 216 -0.19 13.63 7.25
N LEU A 217 -0.48 12.35 6.98
CA LEU A 217 -0.59 11.31 8.01
C LEU A 217 0.71 11.16 8.82
N LYS A 218 1.87 11.14 8.14
CA LYS A 218 3.17 11.11 8.83
C LYS A 218 3.35 12.30 9.76
N ARG A 219 3.00 13.51 9.30
CA ARG A 219 3.11 14.73 10.11
C ARG A 219 2.20 14.68 11.33
N LEU A 220 0.97 14.17 11.17
CA LEU A 220 0.01 14.01 12.28
C LEU A 220 0.52 13.01 13.33
N ILE A 221 1.01 11.85 12.90
CA ILE A 221 1.60 10.84 13.79
C ILE A 221 2.75 11.44 14.59
N ILE A 222 3.67 12.15 13.92
CA ILE A 222 4.81 12.81 14.57
C ILE A 222 4.33 13.85 15.60
N LYS A 223 3.32 14.65 15.25
CA LYS A 223 2.77 15.67 16.16
C LYS A 223 2.17 15.04 17.42
N GLN A 224 1.30 14.04 17.26
CA GLN A 224 0.65 13.35 18.38
C GLN A 224 1.67 12.67 19.30
N MET A 225 2.71 12.07 18.73
CA MET A 225 3.78 11.46 19.50
C MET A 225 4.57 12.49 20.33
N ASN A 226 4.91 13.63 19.73
CA ASN A 226 5.63 14.69 20.44
C ASN A 226 4.81 15.25 21.61
N GLU A 227 3.49 15.42 21.43
CA GLU A 227 2.58 15.83 22.50
C GLU A 227 2.50 14.78 23.61
N SER A 228 2.33 13.51 23.27
CA SER A 228 2.29 12.42 24.26
C SER A 228 3.58 12.30 25.07
N ARG A 229 4.74 12.52 24.44
CA ARG A 229 6.03 12.49 25.14
C ARG A 229 6.19 13.65 26.12
N ARG A 230 5.79 14.87 25.72
CA ARG A 230 5.83 16.05 26.59
C ARG A 230 4.96 15.88 27.84
N ASN A 231 3.79 15.26 27.68
CA ASN A 231 2.90 14.98 28.81
C ASN A 231 3.54 13.97 29.78
N LEU A 232 4.19 12.92 29.26
CA LEU A 232 4.89 11.93 30.08
C LEU A 232 6.08 12.55 30.83
N ASP A 233 6.89 13.37 30.15
CA ASP A 233 8.05 14.03 30.77
C ASP A 233 7.60 14.98 31.90
N ALA A 234 6.51 15.72 31.71
CA ALA A 234 5.92 16.57 32.74
C ALA A 234 5.38 15.77 33.94
N GLU A 235 4.73 14.63 33.70
CA GLU A 235 4.24 13.75 34.76
C GLU A 235 5.38 13.17 35.60
N ILE A 236 6.48 12.78 34.95
CA ILE A 236 7.70 12.31 35.63
C ILE A 236 8.31 13.42 36.48
N GLU A 237 8.40 14.65 35.96
CA GLU A 237 8.95 15.80 36.69
C GLU A 237 8.12 16.15 37.93
N LEU A 238 6.79 16.11 37.83
CA LEU A 238 5.88 16.29 38.97
C LEU A 238 6.03 15.16 40.02
N ALA A 239 6.15 13.91 39.57
CA ALA A 239 6.37 12.77 40.46
C ALA A 239 7.72 12.85 41.21
N LEU A 240 8.78 13.30 40.54
CA LEU A 240 10.08 13.52 41.18
C LEU A 240 10.05 14.70 42.16
N SER A 241 9.40 15.80 41.78
CA SER A 241 9.27 16.99 42.62
C SER A 241 8.44 16.71 43.88
N SER A 242 7.36 15.95 43.77
CA SER A 242 6.54 15.55 44.93
C SER A 242 7.28 14.62 45.89
N LYS A 243 8.09 13.70 45.38
CA LYS A 243 8.90 12.78 46.19
C LYS A 243 10.04 13.48 46.96
N ASN A 244 10.51 14.62 46.45
CA ASN A 244 11.58 15.41 47.06
C ASN A 244 11.08 16.51 48.01
N MET A 245 9.76 16.60 48.27
CA MET A 245 9.25 17.55 49.26
C MET A 245 9.62 17.13 50.68
N PRO A 246 10.24 18.00 51.50
CA PRO A 246 10.52 17.70 52.90
C PRO A 246 9.19 17.49 53.65
N MET A 247 9.10 16.39 54.41
CA MET A 247 7.96 16.12 55.29
C MET A 247 7.75 17.31 56.23
N PRO A 248 6.50 17.75 56.44
CA PRO A 248 6.22 18.82 57.39
C PRO A 248 6.75 18.39 58.75
N ARG A 249 7.64 19.21 59.33
CA ARG A 249 8.11 19.01 60.70
C ARG A 249 6.90 19.28 61.61
N SER A 250 6.34 18.19 62.15
CA SER A 250 5.34 18.21 63.23
C SER A 250 5.94 18.77 64.50
#